data_AF-A1CBS7-F1
#
_entry.id   AF-A1CBS7-F1
#
_cell.length_a   1.000
_cell.length_b   1.000
_cell.length_c   1.000
_cell.angle_alpha   90.00
_cell.angle_beta   90.00
_cell.angle_gamma   90.00
#
_symmetry.space_group_name_H-M   'P 1'
#
loop_
_entity.id
_entity.type
_entity.pdbx_description
1 polymer ?
#
loop_
_entity_poly.entity_id
_entity_poly.type
_entity_poly.pdbx_seq_one_letter_code
_entity_poly.pdbx_strand_id
1 'polypeptide(L)'
;MASRQFASDGFRPEDRALADYRPWRNWKDRFETVIPFLLRPDSDVSQENPLLHQLVQSRYEESLETRAGEPISRCPHEYDRLSSATMLNRSRKRRADTREFQERVVRFERPAKRPATAAERKLPVNQLRFEAICSSLKEDIRIIGRIGSGSYGTVYLGRGPAPGAPYDPANEMTYAIKVEDHRTISESFWGQSKPEMVCIMDNGRVRLIPREAMVMLLLTNNPRFPTLASVWTEARDTAIVMSACVDHRMTERLLTRQKKKEEKEKEKKKKAPWQIKAPSFCGDFLMYHKQTLIDEVEACKVSSQLLEAIAYLRDMNLSYDDLSHLNYLVDENLNVQLIDFGLMSFGLKESDFDTNLYTYLIYQEYQIMPELVIEVMKPNYLFDLQRNWGQMTVYLPNDVRQSHLWKYAAMVYGLLHGFAPWEDPEWDQGVGLIEDFIEDRLTPENYYQGARWEAAAKRRKQMVNEELPIDESLSQDCVDMLRATLQKDPTQRPRLSELESFPWFGQWASHTDRSFRRPRSRVYEALLPSNIRDSN
;
A
#
# COMPACT_ATOMS: atom_id res chain seq x y z
N MET A 1 -55.00 -26.68 -20.30
CA MET A 1 -53.71 -27.35 -20.08
C MET A 1 -52.73 -26.82 -21.11
N ALA A 2 -51.88 -25.87 -20.72
CA ALA A 2 -50.81 -25.31 -21.54
C ALA A 2 -49.49 -25.60 -20.82
N SER A 3 -48.66 -26.46 -21.38
CA SER A 3 -47.34 -26.78 -20.83
C SER A 3 -46.32 -25.80 -21.39
N ARG A 4 -45.77 -24.97 -20.50
CA ARG A 4 -44.63 -24.08 -20.75
C ARG A 4 -43.39 -24.90 -21.09
N GLN A 5 -42.79 -24.63 -22.26
CA GLN A 5 -41.39 -24.94 -22.52
C GLN A 5 -40.53 -23.98 -21.71
N PHE A 6 -39.75 -24.50 -20.76
CA PHE A 6 -38.66 -23.76 -20.14
C PHE A 6 -37.49 -23.71 -21.12
N ALA A 7 -37.08 -22.50 -21.51
CA ALA A 7 -35.82 -22.25 -22.19
C ALA A 7 -34.67 -22.47 -21.21
N SER A 8 -33.93 -23.58 -21.38
CA SER A 8 -32.65 -23.83 -20.74
C SER A 8 -31.53 -23.36 -21.67
N ASP A 9 -30.91 -22.23 -21.31
CA ASP A 9 -29.50 -21.85 -21.52
C ASP A 9 -29.40 -20.32 -21.63
N GLY A 10 -29.53 -19.66 -20.47
CA GLY A 10 -29.45 -18.21 -20.31
C GLY A 10 -28.08 -17.70 -19.83
N PHE A 11 -27.00 -18.46 -19.98
CA PHE A 11 -25.65 -17.98 -19.63
C PHE A 11 -24.93 -17.50 -20.88
N ARG A 12 -24.53 -16.22 -20.89
CA ARG A 12 -23.70 -15.69 -21.96
C ARG A 12 -22.32 -16.39 -21.88
N PRO A 13 -21.59 -16.59 -22.99
CA PRO A 13 -20.26 -17.25 -22.97
C PRO A 13 -19.26 -16.60 -22.00
N GLU A 14 -19.42 -15.29 -21.77
CA GLU A 14 -18.73 -14.46 -20.79
C GLU A 14 -18.97 -14.89 -19.33
N ASP A 15 -20.17 -15.36 -18.98
CA ASP A 15 -20.51 -15.87 -17.64
C ASP A 15 -19.85 -17.23 -17.37
N ARG A 16 -19.67 -18.07 -18.42
CA ARG A 16 -19.03 -19.40 -18.28
C ARG A 16 -17.56 -19.31 -17.83
N ALA A 17 -16.82 -18.29 -18.28
CA ALA A 17 -15.39 -18.18 -17.99
C ALA A 17 -15.09 -17.85 -16.52
N LEU A 18 -15.92 -17.01 -15.88
CA LEU A 18 -15.91 -16.79 -14.43
C LEU A 18 -16.56 -17.94 -13.66
N ALA A 19 -17.60 -18.59 -14.22
CA ALA A 19 -18.22 -19.77 -13.63
C ALA A 19 -17.26 -20.96 -13.47
N ASP A 20 -16.28 -21.07 -14.37
CA ASP A 20 -15.22 -22.10 -14.37
C ASP A 20 -14.01 -21.74 -13.48
N TYR A 21 -14.03 -20.61 -12.78
CA TYR A 21 -13.02 -20.32 -11.75
C TYR A 21 -13.24 -21.23 -10.54
N ARG A 22 -12.16 -21.88 -10.08
CA ARG A 22 -12.16 -22.75 -8.89
C ARG A 22 -10.96 -22.35 -8.04
N PRO A 23 -11.18 -21.85 -6.81
CA PRO A 23 -10.09 -21.45 -5.95
C PRO A 23 -9.35 -22.70 -5.48
N TRP A 24 -8.02 -22.58 -5.37
CA TRP A 24 -7.18 -23.65 -4.88
C TRP A 24 -7.47 -23.92 -3.39
N ARG A 25 -7.55 -25.19 -2.99
CA ARG A 25 -7.97 -25.59 -1.63
C ARG A 25 -7.23 -24.88 -0.50
N ASN A 26 -5.95 -24.57 -0.67
CA ASN A 26 -5.11 -23.95 0.37
C ASN A 26 -5.31 -22.43 0.51
N TRP A 27 -6.08 -21.81 -0.38
CA TRP A 27 -6.24 -20.36 -0.45
C TRP A 27 -7.70 -19.93 -0.48
N LYS A 28 -8.65 -20.81 -0.16
CA LYS A 28 -10.09 -20.57 -0.37
C LYS A 28 -10.64 -19.32 0.32
N ASP A 29 -10.08 -18.97 1.46
CA ASP A 29 -10.57 -17.87 2.30
C ASP A 29 -9.76 -16.57 2.10
N ARG A 30 -8.98 -16.48 1.01
CA ARG A 30 -8.19 -15.28 0.69
C ARG A 30 -8.99 -14.29 -0.16
N PHE A 31 -8.65 -13.02 -0.02
CA PHE A 31 -9.27 -11.94 -0.78
C PHE A 31 -9.27 -12.22 -2.30
N GLU A 32 -8.12 -12.61 -2.86
CA GLU A 32 -7.93 -12.79 -4.31
C GLU A 32 -8.81 -13.90 -4.89
N THR A 33 -9.14 -14.89 -4.04
CA THR A 33 -9.97 -16.03 -4.42
C THR A 33 -11.43 -15.81 -4.11
N VAL A 34 -11.77 -15.06 -3.04
CA VAL A 34 -13.13 -14.88 -2.53
C VAL A 34 -13.86 -13.78 -3.29
N ILE A 35 -13.19 -12.67 -3.60
CA ILE A 35 -13.82 -11.51 -4.24
C ILE A 35 -14.52 -11.84 -5.57
N PRO A 36 -13.95 -12.65 -6.48
CA PRO A 36 -14.66 -13.05 -7.70
C PRO A 36 -15.98 -13.80 -7.43
N PHE A 37 -16.10 -14.49 -6.29
CA PHE A 37 -17.36 -15.13 -5.88
C PHE A 37 -18.31 -14.14 -5.22
N LEU A 38 -17.80 -13.20 -4.42
CA LEU A 38 -18.61 -12.10 -3.86
C LEU A 38 -19.19 -11.17 -4.93
N LEU A 39 -18.64 -11.13 -6.14
CA LEU A 39 -19.24 -10.40 -7.27
C LEU A 39 -20.36 -11.18 -7.98
N ARG A 40 -20.69 -12.38 -7.50
CA ARG A 40 -21.65 -13.28 -8.13
C ARG A 40 -22.79 -13.63 -7.17
N PRO A 41 -24.04 -13.26 -7.47
CA PRO A 41 -25.16 -13.53 -6.57
C PRO A 41 -25.51 -15.02 -6.46
N ASP A 42 -25.11 -15.83 -7.45
CA ASP A 42 -25.35 -17.28 -7.49
C ASP A 42 -24.30 -18.10 -6.72
N SER A 43 -23.26 -17.47 -6.17
CA SER A 43 -22.20 -18.18 -5.46
C SER A 43 -22.57 -18.50 -4.02
N ASP A 44 -22.11 -19.65 -3.51
CA ASP A 44 -22.29 -20.05 -2.11
C ASP A 44 -21.73 -18.97 -1.16
N VAL A 45 -20.59 -18.37 -1.50
CA VAL A 45 -19.94 -17.31 -0.71
C VAL A 45 -20.87 -16.09 -0.57
N SER A 46 -21.53 -15.66 -1.64
CA SER A 46 -22.46 -14.54 -1.62
C SER A 46 -23.74 -14.86 -0.86
N GLN A 47 -24.24 -16.10 -0.98
CA GLN A 47 -25.42 -16.55 -0.25
C GLN A 47 -25.16 -16.65 1.26
N GLU A 48 -23.95 -17.08 1.66
CA GLU A 48 -23.52 -17.12 3.06
C GLU A 48 -23.18 -15.74 3.62
N ASN A 49 -22.79 -14.77 2.77
CA ASN A 49 -22.35 -13.43 3.16
C ASN A 49 -23.11 -12.32 2.40
N PRO A 50 -24.45 -12.22 2.52
CA PRO A 50 -25.27 -11.38 1.65
C PRO A 50 -24.98 -9.89 1.77
N LEU A 51 -24.66 -9.40 2.98
CA LEU A 51 -24.32 -7.98 3.20
C LEU A 51 -22.99 -7.61 2.57
N LEU A 52 -21.98 -8.46 2.72
CA LEU A 52 -20.66 -8.25 2.11
C LEU A 52 -20.74 -8.35 0.59
N HIS A 53 -21.51 -9.29 0.05
CA HIS A 53 -21.82 -9.39 -1.38
C HIS A 53 -22.42 -8.08 -1.90
N GLN A 54 -23.49 -7.59 -1.28
CA GLN A 54 -24.17 -6.37 -1.69
C GLN A 54 -23.22 -5.17 -1.70
N LEU A 55 -22.40 -5.00 -0.66
CA LEU A 55 -21.44 -3.91 -0.57
C LEU A 55 -20.36 -4.00 -1.66
N VAL A 56 -19.70 -5.15 -1.79
CA VAL A 56 -18.61 -5.36 -2.76
C VAL A 56 -19.12 -5.20 -4.18
N GLN A 57 -20.30 -5.76 -4.49
CA GLN A 57 -20.93 -5.60 -5.79
C GLN A 57 -21.26 -4.13 -6.08
N SER A 58 -21.89 -3.42 -5.13
CA SER A 58 -22.23 -2.00 -5.31
C SER A 58 -21.00 -1.14 -5.57
N ARG A 59 -19.92 -1.31 -4.78
CA ARG A 59 -18.67 -0.55 -4.98
C ARG A 59 -17.98 -0.91 -6.30
N TYR A 60 -18.05 -2.18 -6.71
CA TYR A 60 -17.51 -2.62 -8.00
C TYR A 60 -18.28 -2.01 -9.17
N GLU A 61 -19.62 -2.05 -9.15
CA GLU A 61 -20.47 -1.45 -10.18
C GLU A 61 -20.23 0.06 -10.31
N GLU A 62 -20.20 0.79 -9.19
CA GLU A 62 -19.87 2.22 -9.15
C GLU A 62 -18.49 2.51 -9.76
N SER A 63 -17.50 1.64 -9.49
CA SER A 63 -16.17 1.76 -10.08
C SER A 63 -16.20 1.58 -11.61
N LEU A 64 -17.04 0.68 -12.14
CA LEU A 64 -17.17 0.47 -13.57
C LEU A 64 -17.91 1.62 -14.26
N GLU A 65 -18.95 2.17 -13.63
CA GLU A 65 -19.70 3.32 -14.13
C GLU A 65 -18.80 4.56 -14.27
N THR A 66 -17.98 4.83 -13.25
CA THR A 66 -17.05 5.97 -13.22
C THR A 66 -16.01 5.91 -14.35
N ARG A 67 -15.70 4.71 -14.85
CA ARG A 67 -14.72 4.50 -15.92
C ARG A 67 -15.28 4.70 -17.33
N ALA A 68 -16.59 4.87 -17.49
CA ALA A 68 -17.23 5.10 -18.80
C ALA A 68 -16.83 4.09 -19.90
N GLY A 69 -16.61 2.82 -19.53
CA GLY A 69 -16.21 1.75 -20.46
C GLY A 69 -14.70 1.65 -20.73
N GLU A 70 -13.86 2.47 -20.08
CA GLU A 70 -12.41 2.34 -20.18
C GLU A 70 -11.90 1.03 -19.55
N PRO A 71 -11.16 0.20 -20.31
CA PRO A 71 -10.68 -1.07 -19.80
C PRO A 71 -9.74 -0.89 -18.62
N ILE A 72 -9.83 -1.80 -17.65
CA ILE A 72 -8.96 -1.81 -16.47
C ILE A 72 -7.57 -2.29 -16.88
N SER A 73 -7.47 -3.42 -17.57
CA SER A 73 -6.21 -3.98 -18.03
C SER A 73 -5.91 -3.57 -19.48
N ARG A 74 -4.89 -2.72 -19.66
CA ARG A 74 -4.62 -2.03 -20.93
C ARG A 74 -3.43 -2.57 -21.73
N CYS A 75 -2.59 -3.43 -21.15
CA CYS A 75 -1.43 -3.97 -21.87
C CYS A 75 -1.84 -4.79 -23.10
N PRO A 76 -1.39 -4.43 -24.33
CA PRO A 76 -1.76 -5.16 -25.55
C PRO A 76 -0.84 -6.33 -25.86
N HIS A 77 0.32 -6.42 -25.20
CA HIS A 77 1.38 -7.35 -25.57
C HIS A 77 0.99 -8.81 -25.34
N GLU A 78 1.28 -9.65 -26.34
CA GLU A 78 0.99 -11.07 -26.32
C GLU A 78 2.27 -11.91 -26.44
N TYR A 79 2.35 -12.96 -25.64
CA TYR A 79 3.49 -13.87 -25.54
C TYR A 79 3.14 -15.23 -26.13
N ASP A 80 4.10 -15.83 -26.82
CA ASP A 80 4.03 -17.24 -27.18
C ASP A 80 4.41 -18.11 -25.96
N ARG A 81 4.14 -19.42 -26.01
CA ARG A 81 4.66 -20.36 -25.00
C ARG A 81 6.18 -20.14 -24.86
N LEU A 82 6.65 -19.84 -23.64
CA LEU A 82 8.05 -20.03 -23.26
C LEU A 82 8.32 -21.54 -23.24
N SER A 83 8.56 -22.17 -24.40
CA SER A 83 8.68 -23.63 -24.46
C SER A 83 10.10 -24.09 -24.17
N SER A 84 10.26 -24.93 -23.15
CA SER A 84 10.95 -26.21 -23.38
C SER A 84 9.92 -27.28 -23.74
N ALA A 85 10.12 -27.83 -24.94
CA ALA A 85 9.76 -29.18 -25.37
C ALA A 85 8.45 -29.78 -24.83
N THR A 86 7.32 -29.47 -25.46
CA THR A 86 6.39 -30.51 -25.95
C THR A 86 5.33 -29.90 -26.87
N MET A 87 5.16 -30.53 -28.03
CA MET A 87 4.20 -30.17 -29.07
C MET A 87 2.79 -30.03 -28.49
N LEU A 88 2.21 -28.82 -28.58
CA LEU A 88 0.77 -28.56 -28.73
C LEU A 88 0.59 -27.04 -28.98
N ASN A 89 0.26 -26.72 -30.24
CA ASN A 89 -0.13 -25.42 -30.82
C ASN A 89 0.82 -24.20 -30.71
N ARG A 90 1.69 -24.05 -31.72
CA ARG A 90 2.52 -22.86 -32.03
C ARG A 90 1.72 -21.65 -32.58
N SER A 91 0.46 -21.44 -32.19
CA SER A 91 -0.42 -20.47 -32.89
C SER A 91 -1.24 -19.54 -32.02
N ARG A 92 -1.11 -19.58 -30.70
CA ARG A 92 -1.93 -18.74 -29.81
C ARG A 92 -1.07 -17.93 -28.86
N LYS A 93 -0.72 -16.71 -29.28
CA LYS A 93 -0.18 -15.69 -28.39
C LYS A 93 -1.21 -15.33 -27.31
N ARG A 94 -0.73 -14.99 -26.11
CA ARG A 94 -1.55 -14.72 -24.92
C ARG A 94 -1.04 -13.49 -24.16
N ARG A 95 -1.95 -12.62 -23.71
CA ARG A 95 -1.59 -11.53 -22.79
C ARG A 95 -1.24 -12.09 -21.41
N ALA A 96 -0.36 -11.40 -20.70
CA ALA A 96 0.10 -11.82 -19.37
C ALA A 96 -1.02 -11.85 -18.32
N ASP A 97 -2.09 -11.08 -18.55
CA ASP A 97 -3.27 -10.99 -17.71
C ASP A 97 -4.38 -11.99 -18.03
N THR A 98 -4.14 -12.98 -18.90
CA THR A 98 -5.12 -14.05 -19.16
C THR A 98 -4.88 -15.26 -18.29
N ARG A 99 -5.96 -15.99 -18.01
CA ARG A 99 -5.90 -17.25 -17.26
C ARG A 99 -4.94 -18.25 -17.90
N GLU A 100 -4.93 -18.36 -19.24
CA GLU A 100 -4.03 -19.29 -19.92
C GLU A 100 -2.56 -18.93 -19.70
N PHE A 101 -2.21 -17.64 -19.66
CA PHE A 101 -0.85 -17.24 -19.35
C PHE A 101 -0.51 -17.57 -17.89
N GLN A 102 -1.35 -17.12 -16.96
CA GLN A 102 -1.18 -17.24 -15.52
C GLN A 102 -1.11 -18.70 -15.03
N GLU A 103 -1.81 -19.64 -15.68
CA GLU A 103 -1.84 -21.06 -15.30
C GLU A 103 -0.89 -21.96 -16.13
N ARG A 104 -0.64 -21.64 -17.41
CA ARG A 104 -0.05 -22.61 -18.36
C ARG A 104 1.27 -22.18 -18.99
N VAL A 105 1.55 -20.89 -19.08
CA VAL A 105 2.72 -20.40 -19.83
C VAL A 105 4.00 -20.46 -18.99
N VAL A 106 3.91 -20.31 -17.67
CA VAL A 106 5.07 -20.48 -16.77
C VAL A 106 5.15 -21.94 -16.27
N ARG A 107 5.21 -22.89 -17.21
CA ARG A 107 5.66 -24.25 -16.92
C ARG A 107 7.15 -24.36 -17.26
N PHE A 108 7.96 -24.64 -16.24
CA PHE A 108 9.28 -25.27 -16.36
C PHE A 108 10.45 -24.50 -16.96
N GLU A 109 10.31 -23.23 -17.28
CA GLU A 109 11.46 -22.34 -17.29
C GLU A 109 11.15 -21.17 -16.37
N ARG A 110 11.85 -21.10 -15.24
CA ARG A 110 12.51 -19.83 -14.97
C ARG A 110 13.20 -19.49 -16.31
N PRO A 111 12.83 -18.46 -17.10
CA PRO A 111 13.94 -17.70 -17.65
C PRO A 111 14.66 -17.27 -16.38
N ALA A 112 15.80 -17.88 -16.09
CA ALA A 112 16.49 -17.76 -14.83
C ALA A 112 16.87 -16.31 -14.57
N LYS A 113 15.93 -15.40 -14.28
CA LYS A 113 16.14 -13.97 -14.48
C LYS A 113 16.89 -13.61 -15.78
N ARG A 114 16.94 -14.37 -16.90
CA ARG A 114 18.06 -14.30 -17.89
C ARG A 114 19.35 -13.88 -17.16
N PRO A 115 19.91 -14.74 -16.29
CA PRO A 115 20.51 -14.35 -15.01
C PRO A 115 21.12 -12.99 -15.15
N ALA A 116 20.44 -11.96 -14.59
CA ALA A 116 20.73 -10.56 -14.83
C ALA A 116 22.21 -10.45 -15.15
N THR A 117 22.52 -10.06 -16.39
CA THR A 117 23.89 -10.02 -16.88
C THR A 117 24.75 -9.36 -15.81
N ALA A 118 26.04 -9.67 -15.73
CA ALA A 118 26.90 -9.01 -14.75
C ALA A 118 26.79 -7.46 -14.81
N ALA A 119 26.32 -6.90 -15.94
CA ALA A 119 25.90 -5.52 -16.10
C ALA A 119 24.54 -5.20 -15.44
N GLU A 120 23.47 -5.96 -15.67
CA GLU A 120 22.14 -5.75 -15.07
C GLU A 120 22.14 -5.90 -13.54
N ARG A 121 22.95 -6.80 -12.96
CA ARG A 121 23.10 -6.91 -11.48
C ARG A 121 23.74 -5.68 -10.84
N LYS A 122 24.42 -4.85 -11.63
CA LYS A 122 25.02 -3.59 -11.17
C LYS A 122 24.05 -2.41 -11.33
N LEU A 123 22.91 -2.60 -12.01
CA LEU A 123 21.94 -1.52 -12.18
C LEU A 123 21.16 -1.30 -10.89
N PRO A 124 20.87 -0.04 -10.52
CA PRO A 124 19.96 0.25 -9.42
C PRO A 124 18.59 -0.37 -9.68
N VAL A 125 17.92 -0.89 -8.63
CA VAL A 125 16.57 -1.47 -8.74
C VAL A 125 15.55 -0.53 -9.41
N ASN A 126 15.69 0.77 -9.15
CA ASN A 126 14.85 1.81 -9.77
C ASN A 126 15.06 1.91 -11.28
N GLN A 127 16.26 1.59 -11.80
CA GLN A 127 16.47 1.57 -13.24
C GLN A 127 15.80 0.33 -13.85
N LEU A 128 15.99 -0.84 -13.22
CA LEU A 128 15.40 -2.10 -13.69
C LEU A 128 13.87 -2.00 -13.78
N ARG A 129 13.22 -1.54 -12.70
CA ARG A 129 11.75 -1.37 -12.69
C ARG A 129 11.28 -0.30 -13.68
N PHE A 130 12.05 0.76 -13.91
CA PHE A 130 11.70 1.76 -14.92
C PHE A 130 11.78 1.17 -16.34
N GLU A 131 12.80 0.37 -16.63
CA GLU A 131 12.95 -0.32 -17.92
C GLU A 131 11.84 -1.34 -18.15
N ALA A 132 11.39 -2.03 -17.10
CA ALA A 132 10.30 -3.02 -17.14
C ALA A 132 8.89 -2.44 -17.38
N ILE A 133 8.70 -1.13 -17.26
CA ILE A 133 7.41 -0.50 -17.58
C ILE A 133 7.05 -0.75 -19.05
N CYS A 134 5.82 -1.20 -19.28
CA CYS A 134 5.26 -1.47 -20.59
C CYS A 134 5.51 -0.34 -21.60
N SER A 135 5.98 -0.71 -22.80
CA SER A 135 6.30 0.26 -23.87
C SER A 135 5.09 1.10 -24.26
N SER A 136 3.91 0.48 -24.43
CA SER A 136 2.66 1.20 -24.71
C SER A 136 2.24 2.13 -23.57
N LEU A 137 2.52 1.77 -22.31
CA LEU A 137 2.29 2.69 -21.19
C LEU A 137 3.24 3.90 -21.25
N LYS A 138 4.50 3.71 -21.66
CA LYS A 138 5.45 4.83 -21.85
C LYS A 138 5.07 5.75 -23.01
N GLU A 139 4.32 5.25 -23.99
CA GLU A 139 3.73 6.04 -25.07
C GLU A 139 2.51 6.83 -24.57
N ASP A 140 1.66 6.22 -23.75
CA ASP A 140 0.44 6.83 -23.20
C ASP A 140 0.72 7.87 -22.09
N ILE A 141 1.71 7.59 -21.23
CA ILE A 141 2.00 8.39 -20.04
C ILE A 141 3.49 8.74 -20.01
N ARG A 142 3.77 10.04 -20.09
CA ARG A 142 5.12 10.58 -19.95
C ARG A 142 5.56 10.51 -18.50
N ILE A 143 6.55 9.68 -18.21
CA ILE A 143 7.15 9.56 -16.87
C ILE A 143 8.13 10.71 -16.63
N ILE A 144 7.94 11.44 -15.53
CA ILE A 144 8.68 12.68 -15.25
C ILE A 144 9.57 12.63 -14.01
N GLY A 145 9.36 11.66 -13.12
CA GLY A 145 10.16 11.50 -11.91
C GLY A 145 9.87 10.23 -11.14
N ARG A 146 10.56 10.04 -10.02
CA ARG A 146 10.37 8.94 -9.07
C ARG A 146 9.89 9.50 -7.74
N ILE A 147 8.75 9.01 -7.26
CA ILE A 147 8.15 9.39 -5.97
C ILE A 147 8.90 8.67 -4.84
N GLY A 148 8.93 7.34 -4.89
CA GLY A 148 9.48 6.50 -3.84
C GLY A 148 9.89 5.12 -4.35
N SER A 149 10.60 4.36 -3.52
CA SER A 149 10.94 2.97 -3.79
C SER A 149 11.03 2.20 -2.49
N GLY A 150 10.41 1.03 -2.46
CA GLY A 150 10.49 0.08 -1.36
C GLY A 150 10.86 -1.32 -1.84
N SER A 151 10.74 -2.28 -0.93
CA SER A 151 11.00 -3.70 -1.18
C SER A 151 10.11 -4.25 -2.29
N TYR A 152 8.81 -3.94 -2.25
CA TYR A 152 7.81 -4.53 -3.14
C TYR A 152 7.68 -3.82 -4.49
N GLY A 153 7.96 -2.52 -4.56
CA GLY A 153 7.81 -1.77 -5.80
C GLY A 153 8.54 -0.43 -5.84
N THR A 154 8.54 0.19 -7.01
CA THR A 154 9.01 1.57 -7.21
C THR A 154 7.88 2.40 -7.81
N VAL A 155 7.64 3.58 -7.26
CA VAL A 155 6.56 4.46 -7.70
C VAL A 155 7.13 5.63 -8.50
N TYR A 156 6.63 5.80 -9.72
CA TYR A 156 6.99 6.89 -10.63
C TYR A 156 5.87 7.92 -10.74
N LEU A 157 6.24 9.14 -11.06
CA LEU A 157 5.33 10.23 -11.37
C LEU A 157 5.18 10.34 -12.89
N GLY A 158 3.95 10.34 -13.39
CA GLY A 158 3.62 10.41 -14.81
C GLY A 158 2.61 11.52 -15.12
N ARG A 159 2.58 11.94 -16.39
CA ARG A 159 1.63 12.89 -16.97
C ARG A 159 1.04 12.30 -18.24
N GLY A 160 -0.27 12.34 -18.36
CA GLY A 160 -0.97 11.77 -19.52
C GLY A 160 -2.41 12.29 -19.62
N PRO A 161 -3.16 11.89 -20.65
CA PRO A 161 -4.56 12.26 -20.80
C PRO A 161 -5.40 11.76 -19.62
N ALA A 162 -6.52 12.41 -19.34
CA ALA A 162 -7.54 11.85 -18.46
C ALA A 162 -8.09 10.55 -19.08
N PRO A 163 -8.50 9.54 -18.27
CA PRO A 163 -9.07 8.30 -18.81
C PRO A 163 -10.28 8.60 -19.70
N GLY A 164 -10.34 8.01 -20.89
CA GLY A 164 -11.45 8.20 -21.85
C GLY A 164 -11.53 9.58 -22.52
N ALA A 165 -10.64 10.52 -22.21
CA ALA A 165 -10.61 11.84 -22.85
C ALA A 165 -9.68 11.88 -24.07
N PRO A 166 -10.01 12.65 -25.12
CA PRO A 166 -9.06 12.99 -26.17
C PRO A 166 -7.80 13.62 -25.57
N TYR A 167 -6.65 13.39 -26.18
CA TYR A 167 -5.42 14.02 -25.73
C TYR A 167 -5.53 15.54 -25.85
N ASP A 168 -5.47 16.21 -24.70
CA ASP A 168 -5.39 17.65 -24.58
C ASP A 168 -4.19 18.03 -23.71
N PRO A 169 -3.13 18.61 -24.28
CA PRO A 169 -1.96 19.07 -23.54
C PRO A 169 -2.27 20.06 -22.41
N ALA A 170 -3.39 20.80 -22.51
CA ALA A 170 -3.82 21.75 -21.48
C ALA A 170 -4.45 21.07 -20.26
N ASN A 171 -4.97 19.84 -20.43
CA ASN A 171 -5.75 19.12 -19.43
C ASN A 171 -5.16 17.74 -19.05
N GLU A 172 -3.84 17.59 -19.20
CA GLU A 172 -3.14 16.39 -18.72
C GLU A 172 -3.33 16.19 -17.20
N MET A 173 -3.58 14.94 -16.82
CA MET A 173 -3.67 14.49 -15.43
C MET A 173 -2.30 14.03 -14.92
N THR A 174 -2.13 14.05 -13.61
CA THR A 174 -0.91 13.57 -12.93
C THR A 174 -1.18 12.22 -12.29
N TYR A 175 -0.32 11.26 -12.59
CA TYR A 175 -0.47 9.86 -12.18
C TYR A 175 0.71 9.39 -11.33
N ALA A 176 0.42 8.54 -10.36
CA ALA A 176 1.39 7.69 -9.70
C ALA A 176 1.37 6.32 -10.39
N ILE A 177 2.55 5.79 -10.68
CA ILE A 177 2.73 4.52 -11.40
C ILE A 177 3.57 3.61 -10.52
N LYS A 178 2.91 2.70 -9.79
CA LYS A 178 3.59 1.69 -8.98
C LYS A 178 4.01 0.54 -9.88
N VAL A 179 5.29 0.23 -9.91
CA VAL A 179 5.85 -0.87 -10.70
C VAL A 179 6.44 -1.91 -9.76
N GLU A 180 5.97 -3.14 -9.94
CA GLU A 180 6.31 -4.28 -9.09
C GLU A 180 6.42 -5.57 -9.90
N ASP A 181 7.17 -6.50 -9.33
CA ASP A 181 7.24 -7.86 -9.84
C ASP A 181 5.98 -8.58 -9.35
N HIS A 182 5.28 -9.29 -10.24
CA HIS A 182 4.16 -10.14 -9.87
C HIS A 182 4.49 -11.61 -10.12
N ARG A 183 3.92 -12.49 -9.29
CA ARG A 183 3.95 -13.94 -9.49
C ARG A 183 2.72 -14.39 -10.23
N THR A 184 2.93 -15.29 -11.19
CA THR A 184 1.80 -15.94 -11.84
C THR A 184 1.07 -16.89 -10.89
N ILE A 185 -0.21 -17.17 -11.14
CA ILE A 185 -0.99 -18.15 -10.35
C ILE A 185 -0.24 -19.49 -10.23
N SER A 186 0.35 -19.98 -11.32
CA SER A 186 1.10 -21.24 -11.28
C SER A 186 2.34 -21.14 -10.38
N GLU A 187 3.06 -20.01 -10.38
CA GLU A 187 4.24 -19.83 -9.53
C GLU A 187 3.86 -19.73 -8.06
N SER A 188 2.78 -18.99 -7.75
CA SER A 188 2.24 -18.93 -6.39
C SER A 188 1.90 -20.33 -5.89
N PHE A 189 1.24 -21.14 -6.72
CA PHE A 189 0.91 -22.52 -6.40
C PHE A 189 2.15 -23.39 -6.11
N TRP A 190 3.11 -23.45 -7.04
CA TRP A 190 4.29 -24.32 -6.88
C TRP A 190 5.25 -23.84 -5.79
N GLY A 191 5.33 -22.52 -5.57
CA GLY A 191 6.12 -21.92 -4.51
C GLY A 191 5.43 -21.91 -3.15
N GLN A 192 4.21 -22.45 -3.03
CA GLN A 192 3.36 -22.38 -1.83
C GLN A 192 3.26 -20.95 -1.28
N SER A 193 3.21 -19.97 -2.18
CA SER A 193 3.11 -18.55 -1.84
C SER A 193 1.74 -17.99 -2.17
N LYS A 194 1.39 -16.89 -1.51
CA LYS A 194 0.07 -16.26 -1.64
C LYS A 194 -0.21 -15.90 -3.12
N PRO A 195 -1.44 -16.08 -3.62
CA PRO A 195 -1.82 -15.54 -4.92
C PRO A 195 -1.79 -14.02 -4.87
N GLU A 196 -1.39 -13.39 -5.98
CA GLU A 196 -1.29 -11.92 -6.08
C GLU A 196 -2.29 -11.33 -7.09
N MET A 197 -2.94 -12.19 -7.88
CA MET A 197 -3.80 -11.79 -8.99
C MET A 197 -5.26 -12.17 -8.73
N VAL A 198 -6.17 -11.23 -9.01
CA VAL A 198 -7.62 -11.35 -8.86
C VAL A 198 -8.28 -11.40 -10.23
N CYS A 199 -9.24 -12.31 -10.38
CA CYS A 199 -10.02 -12.47 -11.60
C CYS A 199 -11.18 -11.44 -11.66
N ILE A 200 -11.31 -10.72 -12.77
CA ILE A 200 -12.36 -9.73 -13.00
C ILE A 200 -12.96 -9.86 -14.41
N MET A 201 -14.16 -9.32 -14.59
CA MET A 201 -14.75 -9.08 -15.91
C MET A 201 -14.41 -7.66 -16.35
N ASP A 202 -13.61 -7.53 -17.42
CA ASP A 202 -13.14 -6.26 -17.96
C ASP A 202 -13.54 -6.17 -19.44
N ASN A 203 -14.51 -5.30 -19.75
CA ASN A 203 -15.09 -5.11 -21.08
C ASN A 203 -15.49 -6.43 -21.78
N GLY A 204 -16.24 -7.27 -21.07
CA GLY A 204 -16.74 -8.56 -21.60
C GLY A 204 -15.68 -9.66 -21.72
N ARG A 205 -14.48 -9.45 -21.15
CA ARG A 205 -13.41 -10.45 -21.12
C ARG A 205 -12.91 -10.67 -19.71
N VAL A 206 -12.65 -11.93 -19.37
CA VAL A 206 -12.00 -12.27 -18.10
C VAL A 206 -10.54 -11.84 -18.13
N ARG A 207 -10.14 -11.02 -17.16
CA ARG A 207 -8.77 -10.53 -16.95
C ARG A 207 -8.33 -10.79 -15.52
N LEU A 208 -7.02 -10.87 -15.34
CA LEU A 208 -6.39 -10.95 -14.03
C LEU A 208 -5.63 -9.65 -13.75
N ILE A 209 -5.92 -9.04 -12.62
CA ILE A 209 -5.25 -7.82 -12.15
C ILE A 209 -4.64 -8.04 -10.77
N PRO A 210 -3.62 -7.27 -10.35
CA PRO A 210 -3.08 -7.37 -8.99
C PRO A 210 -4.15 -7.12 -7.92
N ARG A 211 -3.98 -7.77 -6.76
CA ARG A 211 -4.80 -7.57 -5.56
C ARG A 211 -4.98 -6.09 -5.22
N GLU A 212 -3.89 -5.33 -5.21
CA GLU A 212 -3.89 -3.90 -4.87
C GLU A 212 -4.75 -3.09 -5.85
N ALA A 213 -4.71 -3.41 -7.14
CA ALA A 213 -5.57 -2.78 -8.14
C ALA A 213 -7.05 -3.13 -7.90
N MET A 214 -7.37 -4.38 -7.54
CA MET A 214 -8.74 -4.76 -7.19
C MET A 214 -9.25 -4.00 -5.96
N VAL A 215 -8.40 -3.82 -4.95
CA VAL A 215 -8.76 -3.04 -3.76
C VAL A 215 -9.02 -1.59 -4.14
N MET A 216 -8.15 -0.96 -4.91
CA MET A 216 -8.37 0.41 -5.39
C MET A 216 -9.65 0.56 -6.23
N LEU A 217 -10.03 -0.44 -7.02
CA LEU A 217 -11.33 -0.43 -7.72
C LEU A 217 -12.49 -0.34 -6.74
N LEU A 218 -12.49 -1.18 -5.70
CA LEU A 218 -13.52 -1.17 -4.66
C LEU A 218 -13.46 0.06 -3.75
N LEU A 219 -12.40 0.87 -3.82
CA LEU A 219 -12.23 2.11 -3.07
C LEU A 219 -12.54 3.37 -3.90
N THR A 220 -13.00 3.20 -5.15
CA THR A 220 -13.35 4.31 -6.05
C THR A 220 -14.33 5.30 -5.38
N ASN A 221 -14.22 6.59 -5.74
CA ASN A 221 -15.02 7.69 -5.21
C ASN A 221 -14.88 8.01 -3.72
N ASN A 222 -13.95 7.37 -3.00
CA ASN A 222 -13.60 7.80 -1.66
C ASN A 222 -12.32 8.67 -1.68
N PRO A 223 -12.37 9.93 -1.21
CA PRO A 223 -11.25 10.86 -1.29
C PRO A 223 -10.07 10.50 -0.37
N ARG A 224 -10.22 9.50 0.51
CA ARG A 224 -9.17 8.98 1.39
C ARG A 224 -8.27 7.96 0.70
N PHE A 225 -8.50 7.62 -0.57
CA PHE A 225 -7.69 6.65 -1.31
C PHE A 225 -7.36 7.13 -2.73
N PRO A 226 -6.26 6.65 -3.33
CA PRO A 226 -5.99 6.83 -4.74
C PRO A 226 -7.06 6.14 -5.61
N THR A 227 -7.46 6.80 -6.69
CA THR A 227 -8.35 6.21 -7.69
C THR A 227 -7.54 5.45 -8.75
N LEU A 228 -7.90 4.19 -9.02
CA LEU A 228 -7.24 3.39 -10.06
C LEU A 228 -7.56 3.93 -11.46
N ALA A 229 -6.53 4.23 -12.24
CA ALA A 229 -6.66 4.58 -13.64
C ALA A 229 -6.58 3.34 -14.54
N SER A 230 -5.50 2.55 -14.46
CA SER A 230 -5.34 1.34 -15.29
C SER A 230 -4.25 0.40 -14.76
N VAL A 231 -4.24 -0.82 -15.27
CA VAL A 231 -3.24 -1.85 -14.98
C VAL A 231 -2.56 -2.28 -16.27
N TRP A 232 -1.23 -2.42 -16.21
CA TRP A 232 -0.40 -2.85 -17.33
C TRP A 232 0.50 -3.98 -16.90
N THR A 233 0.08 -5.21 -17.18
CA THR A 233 0.85 -6.41 -16.86
C THR A 233 1.62 -6.88 -18.09
N GLU A 234 2.95 -6.88 -17.99
CA GLU A 234 3.87 -7.33 -19.01
C GLU A 234 4.74 -8.47 -18.49
N ALA A 235 4.53 -9.69 -19.00
CA ALA A 235 5.21 -10.90 -18.55
C ALA A 235 5.16 -11.14 -17.02
N ARG A 236 6.13 -10.64 -16.26
CA ARG A 236 6.24 -10.74 -14.79
C ARG A 236 6.23 -9.40 -14.07
N ASP A 237 6.15 -8.30 -14.82
CA ASP A 237 6.15 -6.95 -14.28
C ASP A 237 4.74 -6.38 -14.41
N THR A 238 4.26 -5.70 -13.37
CA THR A 238 2.99 -4.99 -13.44
C THR A 238 3.18 -3.53 -13.06
N ALA A 239 2.57 -2.65 -13.85
CA ALA A 239 2.40 -1.26 -13.51
C ALA A 239 0.94 -0.98 -13.14
N ILE A 240 0.72 -0.51 -11.92
CA ILE A 240 -0.58 -0.02 -11.41
C ILE A 240 -0.56 1.51 -11.51
N VAL A 241 -1.42 2.06 -12.38
CA VAL A 241 -1.53 3.51 -12.61
C VAL A 241 -2.71 4.04 -11.81
N MET A 242 -2.48 5.04 -10.99
CA MET A 242 -3.47 5.63 -10.07
C MET A 242 -3.35 7.16 -10.02
N SER A 243 -4.36 7.84 -9.48
CA SER A 243 -4.28 9.28 -9.19
C SER A 243 -3.08 9.60 -8.29
N ALA A 244 -2.32 10.63 -8.61
CA ALA A 244 -1.22 11.08 -7.74
C ALA A 244 -1.69 12.13 -6.73
N CYS A 245 -1.29 11.97 -5.47
CA CYS A 245 -1.27 13.06 -4.50
C CYS A 245 0.15 13.66 -4.45
N VAL A 246 0.35 14.76 -5.18
CA VAL A 246 1.62 15.49 -5.26
C VAL A 246 1.36 16.99 -5.30
N ASP A 247 2.29 17.77 -4.75
CA ASP A 247 2.23 19.22 -4.81
C ASP A 247 2.27 19.72 -6.25
N HIS A 248 1.23 20.44 -6.66
CA HIS A 248 1.09 20.98 -8.02
C HIS A 248 2.33 21.80 -8.44
N ARG A 249 2.81 22.66 -7.54
CA ARG A 249 4.02 23.50 -7.76
C ARG A 249 5.27 22.66 -8.02
N MET A 250 5.42 21.51 -7.35
CA MET A 250 6.53 20.59 -7.60
C MET A 250 6.43 20.04 -9.03
N THR A 251 5.26 19.52 -9.41
CA THR A 251 5.03 18.92 -10.73
C THR A 251 5.24 19.94 -11.86
N GLU A 252 4.71 21.15 -11.75
CA GLU A 252 4.89 22.21 -12.77
C GLU A 252 6.36 22.60 -12.98
N ARG A 253 7.13 22.72 -11.89
CA ARG A 253 8.56 23.07 -11.97
C ARG A 253 9.39 21.92 -12.56
N LEU A 254 9.06 20.66 -12.24
CA LEU A 254 9.68 19.49 -12.88
C LEU A 254 9.45 19.50 -14.40
N LEU A 255 8.22 19.78 -14.84
CA LEU A 255 7.85 19.88 -16.26
C LEU A 255 8.58 21.03 -16.96
N THR A 256 8.62 22.22 -16.35
CA THR A 256 9.32 23.39 -16.89
C THR A 256 10.81 23.10 -17.08
N ARG A 257 11.42 22.39 -16.14
CA ARG A 257 12.84 21.99 -16.21
C ARG A 257 13.10 20.97 -17.32
N GLN A 258 12.21 20.01 -17.51
CA GLN A 258 12.32 19.03 -18.61
C GLN A 258 12.28 19.74 -19.96
N LYS A 259 11.30 20.63 -20.18
CA LYS A 259 11.19 21.43 -21.42
C LYS A 259 12.46 22.25 -21.71
N LYS A 260 12.93 23.03 -20.73
CA LYS A 260 14.17 23.84 -20.86
C LYS A 260 15.43 23.01 -21.16
N LYS A 261 15.46 21.75 -20.74
CA LYS A 261 16.59 20.83 -21.00
C LYS A 261 16.46 20.12 -22.34
N GLU A 262 15.24 19.87 -22.82
CA GLU A 262 14.98 19.33 -24.15
C GLU A 262 15.31 20.35 -25.25
N GLU A 263 15.04 21.63 -25.01
CA GLU A 263 15.42 22.73 -25.91
C GLU A 263 16.94 22.99 -25.94
N LYS A 264 17.68 22.60 -24.90
CA LYS A 264 19.16 22.71 -24.83
C LYS A 264 19.81 21.37 -25.20
N GLU A 265 19.79 21.06 -26.49
CA GLU A 265 20.27 19.84 -27.16
C GLU A 265 21.71 19.33 -26.84
N LYS A 266 22.49 19.99 -25.95
CA LYS A 266 23.94 19.76 -25.81
C LYS A 266 24.45 19.37 -24.42
N GLU A 267 23.58 18.98 -23.48
CA GLU A 267 24.05 18.53 -22.16
C GLU A 267 24.27 17.01 -22.12
N LYS A 268 25.54 16.55 -22.13
CA LYS A 268 25.99 15.14 -22.08
C LYS A 268 25.53 14.33 -20.84
N LYS A 269 24.64 14.85 -20.00
CA LYS A 269 24.14 14.19 -18.77
C LYS A 269 22.65 14.49 -18.53
N LYS A 270 21.75 14.13 -19.47
CA LYS A 270 20.30 14.11 -19.19
C LYS A 270 20.05 13.04 -18.12
N LYS A 271 19.66 13.46 -16.91
CA LYS A 271 19.21 12.51 -15.89
C LYS A 271 17.94 11.82 -16.40
N ALA A 272 17.91 10.49 -16.35
CA ALA A 272 16.71 9.73 -16.68
C ALA A 272 15.61 10.00 -15.62
N PRO A 273 14.31 9.85 -15.96
CA PRO A 273 13.21 10.11 -15.03
C PRO A 273 13.35 9.37 -13.70
N TRP A 274 13.82 8.11 -13.71
CA TRP A 274 14.06 7.32 -12.50
C TRP A 274 15.12 7.91 -11.54
N GLN A 275 15.98 8.81 -12.02
CA GLN A 275 17.00 9.51 -11.22
C GLN A 275 16.50 10.84 -10.62
N ILE A 276 15.32 11.32 -11.04
CA ILE A 276 14.74 12.57 -10.59
C ILE A 276 13.81 12.27 -9.42
N LYS A 277 14.18 12.71 -8.20
CA LYS A 277 13.31 12.57 -7.03
C LYS A 277 12.17 13.59 -7.12
N ALA A 278 10.95 13.12 -6.88
CA ALA A 278 9.71 13.90 -6.86
C ALA A 278 8.83 13.40 -5.70
N PRO A 279 9.26 13.55 -4.43
CA PRO A 279 8.58 12.96 -3.29
C PRO A 279 7.20 13.59 -3.08
N SER A 280 6.23 12.75 -2.73
CA SER A 280 4.96 13.20 -2.15
C SER A 280 5.15 13.54 -0.68
N PHE A 281 4.32 14.43 -0.15
CA PHE A 281 4.36 14.76 1.28
C PHE A 281 3.59 13.68 2.06
N CYS A 282 4.32 12.80 2.77
CA CYS A 282 3.72 11.82 3.66
C CYS A 282 3.62 12.35 5.10
N GLY A 283 2.95 11.59 5.96
CA GLY A 283 2.77 11.89 7.37
C GLY A 283 4.04 12.14 8.17
N ASP A 284 5.14 11.50 7.78
CA ASP A 284 6.45 11.61 8.42
C ASP A 284 6.95 13.06 8.46
N PHE A 285 6.62 13.85 7.44
CA PHE A 285 7.00 15.26 7.36
C PHE A 285 6.18 16.19 8.26
N LEU A 286 5.19 15.67 9.00
CA LEU A 286 4.47 16.43 10.04
C LEU A 286 5.24 16.46 11.37
N MET A 287 6.38 15.79 11.44
CA MET A 287 7.25 15.76 12.62
C MET A 287 8.68 16.12 12.22
N TYR A 288 9.45 16.60 13.19
CA TYR A 288 10.87 16.87 12.99
C TYR A 288 11.63 16.80 14.32
N HIS A 289 12.66 15.96 14.39
CA HIS A 289 13.52 15.84 15.57
C HIS A 289 12.73 15.68 16.88
N LYS A 290 11.82 14.71 16.92
CA LYS A 290 10.93 14.45 18.07
C LYS A 290 9.97 15.59 18.44
N GLN A 291 9.68 16.49 17.51
CA GLN A 291 8.68 17.54 17.69
C GLN A 291 7.58 17.40 16.66
N THR A 292 6.33 17.56 17.09
CA THR A 292 5.22 17.73 16.16
C THR A 292 5.26 19.12 15.53
N LEU A 293 4.91 19.21 14.24
CA LEU A 293 4.79 20.45 13.50
C LEU A 293 3.34 20.91 13.35
N ILE A 294 2.40 20.18 13.94
CA ILE A 294 0.96 20.44 13.90
C ILE A 294 0.42 20.52 15.33
N ASP A 295 -0.68 21.25 15.51
CA ASP A 295 -1.36 21.27 16.81
C ASP A 295 -2.35 20.11 16.97
N GLU A 296 -2.97 20.01 18.15
CA GLU A 296 -3.92 18.94 18.46
C GLU A 296 -5.12 18.90 17.49
N VAL A 297 -5.65 20.05 17.07
CA VAL A 297 -6.81 20.10 16.16
C VAL A 297 -6.43 19.62 14.76
N GLU A 298 -5.23 19.95 14.31
CA GLU A 298 -4.66 19.45 13.05
C GLU A 298 -4.34 17.95 13.13
N ALA A 299 -3.78 17.48 14.25
CA ALA A 299 -3.55 16.06 14.50
C ALA A 299 -4.87 15.29 14.57
N CYS A 300 -5.90 15.86 15.20
CA CYS A 300 -7.27 15.35 15.22
C CYS A 300 -7.83 15.20 13.80
N LYS A 301 -7.64 16.21 12.94
CA LYS A 301 -8.07 16.14 11.53
C LYS A 301 -7.41 15.00 10.78
N VAL A 302 -6.08 14.93 10.81
CA VAL A 302 -5.30 13.90 10.11
C VAL A 302 -5.67 12.51 10.63
N SER A 303 -5.76 12.35 11.95
CA SER A 303 -6.11 11.08 12.60
C SER A 303 -7.54 10.65 12.29
N SER A 304 -8.52 11.56 12.37
CA SER A 304 -9.92 11.27 12.05
C SER A 304 -10.07 10.77 10.61
N GLN A 305 -9.41 11.43 9.65
CA GLN A 305 -9.46 11.03 8.24
C GLN A 305 -8.77 9.69 7.98
N LEU A 306 -7.72 9.36 8.73
CA LEU A 306 -7.11 8.03 8.70
C LEU A 306 -8.07 6.98 9.28
N LEU A 307 -8.75 7.28 10.39
CA LEU A 307 -9.74 6.39 10.98
C LEU A 307 -10.90 6.12 10.02
N GLU A 308 -11.39 7.15 9.33
CA GLU A 308 -12.39 7.04 8.25
C GLU A 308 -11.92 6.07 7.16
N ALA A 309 -10.65 6.14 6.74
CA ALA A 309 -10.10 5.21 5.76
C ALA A 309 -10.07 3.77 6.28
N ILE A 310 -9.61 3.55 7.52
CA ILE A 310 -9.56 2.23 8.15
C ILE A 310 -10.97 1.64 8.32
N ALA A 311 -11.95 2.47 8.71
CA ALA A 311 -13.36 2.08 8.80
C ALA A 311 -13.94 1.68 7.43
N TYR A 312 -13.63 2.44 6.38
CA TYR A 312 -14.10 2.14 5.03
C TYR A 312 -13.55 0.81 4.47
N LEU A 313 -12.33 0.43 4.88
CA LEU A 313 -11.75 -0.89 4.59
C LEU A 313 -12.42 -2.00 5.40
N ARG A 314 -12.71 -1.77 6.68
CA ARG A 314 -13.42 -2.75 7.55
C ARG A 314 -14.74 -3.17 6.93
N ASP A 315 -15.49 -2.28 6.31
CA ASP A 315 -16.80 -2.63 5.70
C ASP A 315 -16.67 -3.76 4.66
N MET A 316 -15.51 -3.90 4.02
CA MET A 316 -15.19 -4.99 3.08
C MET A 316 -14.45 -6.17 3.74
N ASN A 317 -14.49 -6.26 5.07
CA ASN A 317 -13.69 -7.14 5.89
C ASN A 317 -12.18 -7.08 5.60
N LEU A 318 -11.66 -5.90 5.30
CA LEU A 318 -10.22 -5.67 5.16
C LEU A 318 -9.66 -5.02 6.41
N SER A 319 -8.45 -5.43 6.78
CA SER A 319 -7.66 -4.80 7.83
C SER A 319 -6.26 -4.48 7.30
N TYR A 320 -5.85 -3.23 7.47
CA TYR A 320 -4.63 -2.69 6.87
C TYR A 320 -3.42 -2.91 7.80
N ASP A 321 -2.42 -3.68 7.36
CA ASP A 321 -1.33 -4.15 8.23
C ASP A 321 -0.13 -3.20 8.28
N ASP A 322 0.12 -2.44 7.22
CA ASP A 322 1.32 -1.62 7.10
C ASP A 322 1.10 -0.15 7.51
N LEU A 323 0.30 0.10 8.56
CA LEU A 323 0.05 1.46 9.04
C LEU A 323 1.37 2.10 9.52
N SER A 324 1.79 3.17 8.86
CA SER A 324 2.97 3.96 9.21
C SER A 324 2.84 5.41 8.71
N HIS A 325 3.71 6.30 9.19
CA HIS A 325 3.80 7.68 8.71
C HIS A 325 4.24 7.81 7.24
N LEU A 326 4.72 6.73 6.63
CA LEU A 326 5.14 6.68 5.22
C LEU A 326 4.00 6.27 4.28
N ASN A 327 2.96 5.61 4.80
CA ASN A 327 1.90 5.00 4.00
C ASN A 327 0.60 5.82 3.95
N TYR A 328 0.67 7.11 4.27
CA TYR A 328 -0.37 8.07 3.93
C TYR A 328 0.22 9.40 3.47
N LEU A 329 -0.49 10.06 2.56
CA LEU A 329 -0.11 11.34 1.97
C LEU A 329 -0.98 12.45 2.54
N VAL A 330 -0.41 13.65 2.65
CA VAL A 330 -1.06 14.82 3.24
C VAL A 330 -0.99 15.99 2.27
N ASP A 331 -2.16 16.45 1.82
CA ASP A 331 -2.26 17.59 0.90
C ASP A 331 -2.04 18.95 1.60
N GLU A 332 -2.03 20.04 0.84
CA GLU A 332 -1.81 21.40 1.35
C GLU A 332 -2.84 21.84 2.41
N ASN A 333 -4.02 21.21 2.44
CA ASN A 333 -5.12 21.51 3.35
C ASN A 333 -5.22 20.51 4.51
N LEU A 334 -4.20 19.68 4.73
CA LEU A 334 -4.20 18.58 5.71
C LEU A 334 -5.29 17.54 5.45
N ASN A 335 -5.62 17.26 4.19
CA ASN A 335 -6.41 16.09 3.85
C ASN A 335 -5.52 14.87 3.59
N VAL A 336 -5.99 13.70 4.03
CA VAL A 336 -5.22 12.46 4.03
C VAL A 336 -5.63 11.51 2.91
N GLN A 337 -4.65 10.89 2.25
CA GLN A 337 -4.89 9.70 1.42
C GLN A 337 -4.04 8.52 1.92
N LEU A 338 -4.68 7.42 2.33
CA LEU A 338 -4.01 6.17 2.63
C LEU A 338 -3.55 5.51 1.32
N ILE A 339 -2.32 5.03 1.27
CA ILE A 339 -1.68 4.45 0.08
C ILE A 339 -1.06 3.08 0.40
N ASP A 340 -0.64 2.34 -0.63
CA ASP A 340 0.06 1.04 -0.54
C ASP A 340 -0.77 -0.12 0.04
N PHE A 341 -1.62 -0.73 -0.79
CA PHE A 341 -2.48 -1.84 -0.37
C PHE A 341 -1.83 -3.23 -0.56
N GLY A 342 -0.49 -3.29 -0.55
CA GLY A 342 0.25 -4.55 -0.71
C GLY A 342 0.10 -5.51 0.47
N LEU A 343 -0.10 -4.97 1.68
CA LEU A 343 -0.18 -5.74 2.93
C LEU A 343 -1.52 -5.49 3.64
N MET A 344 -2.46 -6.40 3.41
CA MET A 344 -3.76 -6.41 4.10
C MET A 344 -4.15 -7.82 4.54
N SER A 345 -4.92 -7.88 5.60
CA SER A 345 -5.64 -9.06 6.07
C SER A 345 -7.10 -9.01 5.60
N PHE A 346 -7.67 -10.18 5.32
CA PHE A 346 -9.06 -10.35 4.90
C PHE A 346 -9.64 -11.58 5.60
N GLY A 347 -10.91 -11.51 5.97
CA GLY A 347 -11.63 -12.61 6.60
C GLY A 347 -13.11 -12.60 6.25
N LEU A 348 -13.72 -13.77 6.13
CA LEU A 348 -15.18 -13.91 6.07
C LEU A 348 -15.77 -14.06 7.48
N LYS A 349 -14.96 -14.52 8.43
CA LYS A 349 -15.32 -14.76 9.83
C LYS A 349 -14.30 -14.10 10.75
N GLU A 350 -14.71 -13.87 12.00
CA GLU A 350 -13.85 -13.31 13.04
C GLU A 350 -12.55 -14.11 13.21
N SER A 351 -12.65 -15.45 13.19
CA SER A 351 -11.49 -16.34 13.35
C SER A 351 -10.48 -16.27 12.21
N ASP A 352 -10.84 -15.70 11.06
CA ASP A 352 -9.91 -15.55 9.93
C ASP A 352 -8.87 -14.45 10.18
N PHE A 353 -9.11 -13.60 11.18
CA PHE A 353 -8.18 -12.56 11.65
C PHE A 353 -7.27 -13.03 12.78
N ASP A 354 -7.49 -14.24 13.32
CA ASP A 354 -6.63 -14.82 14.33
C ASP A 354 -5.34 -15.36 13.69
N THR A 355 -4.18 -14.96 14.25
CA THR A 355 -2.88 -15.56 13.90
C THR A 355 -2.17 -15.99 15.17
N ASN A 356 -1.31 -17.00 15.05
CA ASN A 356 -0.43 -17.47 16.13
C ASN A 356 0.98 -16.87 16.06
N LEU A 357 1.32 -16.29 14.91
CA LEU A 357 2.66 -15.80 14.62
C LEU A 357 2.60 -14.33 14.25
N TYR A 358 3.50 -13.56 14.86
CA TYR A 358 3.71 -12.15 14.57
C TYR A 358 5.11 -11.96 13.97
N THR A 359 5.21 -11.18 12.89
CA THR A 359 6.51 -10.81 12.31
C THR A 359 6.97 -9.50 12.90
N TYR A 360 8.00 -9.54 13.74
CA TYR A 360 8.63 -8.35 14.28
C TYR A 360 9.73 -7.85 13.33
N LEU A 361 9.72 -6.54 13.09
CA LEU A 361 10.68 -5.83 12.25
C LEU A 361 11.33 -4.73 13.09
N ILE A 362 12.66 -4.71 13.16
CA ILE A 362 13.42 -3.78 14.00
C ILE A 362 13.17 -2.31 13.67
N TYR A 363 12.90 -1.99 12.41
CA TYR A 363 12.57 -0.64 11.96
C TYR A 363 11.12 -0.23 12.24
N GLN A 364 10.31 -1.13 12.79
CA GLN A 364 8.98 -0.85 13.34
C GLN A 364 8.98 -0.81 14.88
N GLU A 365 10.17 -0.71 15.51
CA GLU A 365 10.30 -0.67 16.97
C GLU A 365 9.41 0.42 17.61
N TYR A 366 9.24 1.56 16.94
CA TYR A 366 8.37 2.65 17.38
C TYR A 366 6.91 2.24 17.60
N GLN A 367 6.42 1.21 16.91
CA GLN A 367 5.06 0.68 17.01
C GLN A 367 4.98 -0.64 17.77
N ILE A 368 6.06 -1.10 18.41
CA ILE A 368 6.05 -2.38 19.14
C ILE A 368 4.97 -2.38 20.24
N MET A 369 4.29 -3.53 20.40
CA MET A 369 3.25 -3.74 21.41
C MET A 369 3.83 -4.30 22.72
N PRO A 370 3.28 -3.99 23.90
CA PRO A 370 3.78 -4.48 25.19
C PRO A 370 3.84 -6.01 25.29
N GLU A 371 2.83 -6.71 24.78
CA GLU A 371 2.78 -8.17 24.72
C GLU A 371 3.89 -8.75 23.82
N LEU A 372 4.24 -8.05 22.74
CA LEU A 372 5.34 -8.43 21.87
C LEU A 372 6.69 -8.12 22.52
N VAL A 373 6.81 -7.00 23.26
CA VAL A 373 8.00 -6.67 24.06
C VAL A 373 8.32 -7.80 25.05
N ILE A 374 7.32 -8.29 25.77
CA ILE A 374 7.48 -9.40 26.74
C ILE A 374 8.03 -10.64 26.05
N GLU A 375 7.55 -10.97 24.85
CA GLU A 375 8.04 -12.09 24.08
C GLU A 375 9.47 -11.88 23.58
N VAL A 376 9.77 -10.77 22.89
CA VAL A 376 11.10 -10.53 22.30
C VAL A 376 12.21 -10.31 23.33
N MET A 377 11.86 -10.00 24.58
CA MET A 377 12.81 -9.92 25.70
C MET A 377 13.23 -11.29 26.23
N LYS A 378 12.57 -12.39 25.83
CA LYS A 378 12.99 -13.74 26.24
C LYS A 378 14.28 -14.15 25.53
N PRO A 379 15.19 -14.90 26.19
CA PRO A 379 16.52 -15.23 25.65
C PRO A 379 16.51 -15.98 24.31
N ASN A 380 15.43 -16.70 23.98
CA ASN A 380 15.31 -17.51 22.76
C ASN A 380 15.21 -16.67 21.48
N TYR A 381 14.73 -15.43 21.55
CA TYR A 381 14.52 -14.59 20.37
C TYR A 381 15.75 -13.74 19.98
N LEU A 382 16.77 -13.70 20.83
CA LEU A 382 18.00 -12.92 20.61
C LEU A 382 18.82 -13.43 19.41
N PHE A 383 18.88 -14.75 19.22
CA PHE A 383 19.67 -15.37 18.15
C PHE A 383 19.05 -15.22 16.77
N ASP A 384 17.72 -15.08 16.68
CA ASP A 384 17.01 -15.09 15.40
C ASP A 384 17.10 -13.73 14.68
N LEU A 385 17.03 -12.63 15.43
CA LEU A 385 17.13 -11.27 14.88
C LEU A 385 18.48 -11.01 14.17
N GLN A 386 19.58 -11.52 14.74
CA GLN A 386 20.93 -11.37 14.17
C GLN A 386 21.07 -12.10 12.84
N ARG A 387 20.47 -13.29 12.71
CA ARG A 387 20.56 -14.10 11.49
C ARG A 387 19.68 -13.58 10.36
N ASN A 388 18.59 -12.90 10.70
CA ASN A 388 17.51 -12.54 9.77
C ASN A 388 17.41 -11.01 9.54
N TRP A 389 18.52 -10.29 9.66
CA TRP A 389 18.68 -8.91 9.16
C TRP A 389 17.63 -7.92 9.69
N GLY A 390 17.25 -8.01 10.97
CA GLY A 390 16.21 -7.11 11.49
C GLY A 390 14.82 -7.70 11.59
N GLN A 391 14.61 -8.93 11.13
CA GLN A 391 13.30 -9.59 11.14
C GLN A 391 13.32 -10.83 12.05
N MET A 392 12.24 -11.06 12.81
CA MET A 392 12.01 -12.35 13.44
C MET A 392 10.52 -12.70 13.47
N THR A 393 10.23 -13.99 13.59
CA THR A 393 8.86 -14.49 13.77
C THR A 393 8.68 -14.91 15.22
N VAL A 394 7.71 -14.30 15.90
CA VAL A 394 7.41 -14.50 17.31
C VAL A 394 6.10 -15.27 17.41
N TYR A 395 6.02 -16.23 18.33
CA TYR A 395 4.75 -16.85 18.66
C TYR A 395 3.97 -15.89 19.56
N LEU A 396 2.95 -15.27 18.99
CA LEU A 396 2.10 -14.30 19.67
C LEU A 396 0.69 -14.46 19.12
N PRO A 397 -0.13 -15.32 19.75
CA PRO A 397 -1.53 -15.45 19.39
C PRO A 397 -2.27 -14.12 19.56
N ASN A 398 -2.81 -13.59 18.47
CA ASN A 398 -3.50 -12.31 18.46
C ASN A 398 -4.52 -12.21 17.32
N ASP A 399 -5.49 -11.32 17.52
CA ASP A 399 -6.31 -10.77 16.44
C ASP A 399 -5.48 -9.68 15.73
N VAL A 400 -5.20 -9.87 14.44
CA VAL A 400 -4.40 -8.91 13.67
C VAL A 400 -5.03 -7.51 13.65
N ARG A 401 -6.36 -7.41 13.70
CA ARG A 401 -7.08 -6.13 13.68
C ARG A 401 -6.74 -5.28 14.91
N GLN A 402 -6.61 -5.91 16.08
CA GLN A 402 -6.18 -5.23 17.30
C GLN A 402 -4.73 -4.74 17.21
N SER A 403 -3.86 -5.50 16.55
CA SER A 403 -2.48 -5.09 16.33
C SER A 403 -2.38 -3.92 15.36
N HIS A 404 -3.23 -3.90 14.32
CA HIS A 404 -3.30 -2.78 13.40
C HIS A 404 -3.85 -1.51 14.09
N LEU A 405 -4.86 -1.63 14.96
CA LEU A 405 -5.35 -0.50 15.76
C LEU A 405 -4.30 0.03 16.74
N TRP A 406 -3.46 -0.83 17.31
CA TRP A 406 -2.31 -0.39 18.10
C TRP A 406 -1.34 0.45 17.25
N LYS A 407 -0.96 -0.04 16.06
CA LYS A 407 -0.08 0.69 15.13
C LYS A 407 -0.67 2.07 14.79
N TYR A 408 -1.98 2.13 14.53
CA TYR A 408 -2.72 3.38 14.33
C TYR A 408 -2.57 4.32 15.54
N ALA A 409 -2.87 3.84 16.75
CA ALA A 409 -2.79 4.66 17.96
C ALA A 409 -1.37 5.16 18.27
N ALA A 410 -0.35 4.33 18.03
CA ALA A 410 1.05 4.74 18.16
C ALA A 410 1.43 5.86 17.17
N MET A 411 0.87 5.84 15.95
CA MET A 411 1.04 6.92 14.99
C MET A 411 0.33 8.20 15.42
N VAL A 412 -0.90 8.09 15.95
CA VAL A 412 -1.64 9.25 16.48
C VAL A 412 -0.86 9.89 17.63
N TYR A 413 -0.30 9.07 18.52
CA TYR A 413 0.60 9.55 19.57
C TYR A 413 1.81 10.30 18.99
N GLY A 414 2.44 9.75 17.95
CA GLY A 414 3.53 10.40 17.22
C GLY A 414 3.12 11.76 16.65
N LEU A 415 1.95 11.88 16.02
CA LEU A 415 1.45 13.17 15.52
C LEU A 415 1.23 14.21 16.61
N LEU A 416 0.90 13.78 17.83
CA LEU A 416 0.63 14.67 18.96
C LEU A 416 1.90 15.09 19.69
N HIS A 417 2.89 14.19 19.81
CA HIS A 417 4.07 14.41 20.65
C HIS A 417 5.36 14.63 19.82
N GLY A 418 5.40 14.14 18.59
CA GLY A 418 6.57 14.13 17.71
C GLY A 418 7.47 12.89 17.83
N PHE A 419 7.22 12.03 18.81
CA PHE A 419 8.02 10.83 19.13
C PHE A 419 7.10 9.66 19.51
N ALA A 420 7.64 8.44 19.60
CA ALA A 420 6.83 7.25 19.85
C ALA A 420 6.42 7.09 21.33
N PRO A 421 5.34 6.33 21.64
CA PRO A 421 4.95 6.05 23.02
C PRO A 421 6.11 5.50 23.87
N TRP A 422 6.33 6.01 25.08
CA TRP A 422 7.45 5.68 25.99
C TRP A 422 8.87 5.96 25.44
N GLU A 423 9.00 6.65 24.30
CA GLU A 423 10.31 7.13 23.86
C GLU A 423 10.75 8.33 24.69
N ASP A 424 12.07 8.51 24.82
CA ASP A 424 12.64 9.72 25.41
C ASP A 424 12.25 10.93 24.54
N PRO A 425 11.57 11.96 25.09
CA PRO A 425 11.12 13.11 24.30
C PRO A 425 12.27 13.96 23.78
N GLU A 426 13.44 13.92 24.45
CA GLU A 426 14.57 14.76 24.07
C GLU A 426 15.26 14.24 22.82
N TRP A 427 15.58 15.16 21.91
CA TRP A 427 16.34 14.85 20.70
C TRP A 427 17.82 14.67 21.02
N ASP A 428 18.36 13.49 20.71
CA ASP A 428 19.78 13.19 20.75
C ASP A 428 20.25 12.81 19.34
N GLN A 429 21.20 13.56 18.79
CA GLN A 429 21.73 13.32 17.44
C GLN A 429 22.46 11.97 17.31
N GLY A 430 23.04 11.44 18.39
CA GLY A 430 23.70 10.13 18.44
C GLY A 430 22.72 8.95 18.51
N VAL A 431 21.47 9.21 18.92
CA VAL A 431 20.38 8.22 18.95
C VAL A 431 19.51 8.31 17.70
N GLY A 432 19.19 9.52 17.23
CA GLY A 432 18.22 9.75 16.17
C GLY A 432 16.80 9.37 16.57
N LEU A 433 15.96 8.99 15.60
CA LEU A 433 14.68 8.34 15.86
C LEU A 433 14.90 6.85 16.08
N ILE A 434 14.05 6.23 16.89
CA ILE A 434 14.09 4.78 17.11
C ILE A 434 13.73 3.95 15.86
N GLU A 435 13.10 4.53 14.85
CA GLU A 435 12.82 3.86 13.56
C GLU A 435 13.99 3.88 12.57
N ASP A 436 15.02 4.70 12.81
CA ASP A 436 16.20 4.88 11.92
C ASP A 436 17.15 3.67 11.88
N PHE A 437 16.78 2.51 12.45
CA PHE A 437 17.60 1.29 12.41
C PHE A 437 17.97 0.82 11.00
N ILE A 438 17.22 1.23 9.96
CA ILE A 438 17.56 0.94 8.55
C ILE A 438 18.89 1.62 8.16
N GLU A 439 19.19 2.79 8.71
CA GLU A 439 20.35 3.60 8.34
C GLU A 439 21.66 3.09 8.94
N ASP A 440 21.59 2.37 10.07
CA ASP A 440 22.75 1.87 10.82
C ASP A 440 23.55 0.78 10.11
N ARG A 441 23.11 0.33 8.92
CA ARG A 441 23.68 -0.83 8.20
C ARG A 441 23.91 -1.99 9.18
N LEU A 442 22.84 -2.45 9.82
CA LEU A 442 22.87 -3.54 10.80
C LEU A 442 23.76 -4.68 10.29
N THR A 443 24.92 -4.83 10.91
CA THR A 443 25.83 -5.96 10.68
C THR A 443 25.66 -6.95 11.83
N PRO A 444 26.02 -8.23 11.62
CA PRO A 444 26.03 -9.19 12.72
C PRO A 444 26.84 -8.74 13.94
N GLU A 445 27.85 -7.88 13.76
CA GLU A 445 28.77 -7.42 14.79
C GLU A 445 28.26 -6.20 15.59
N ASN A 446 27.39 -5.36 15.03
CA ASN A 446 26.84 -4.16 15.70
C ASN A 446 25.40 -4.35 16.21
N TYR A 447 24.83 -5.52 15.98
CA TYR A 447 23.49 -5.87 16.46
C TYR A 447 23.45 -5.86 18.00
N TYR A 448 22.49 -5.16 18.59
CA TYR A 448 22.36 -4.91 20.05
C TYR A 448 23.44 -4.01 20.66
N GLN A 449 24.13 -3.22 19.85
CA GLN A 449 25.12 -2.25 20.34
C GLN A 449 24.77 -0.85 19.85
N GLY A 450 25.23 0.16 20.58
CA GLY A 450 25.06 1.57 20.23
C GLY A 450 23.87 2.24 20.91
N ALA A 451 23.91 3.57 20.89
CA ALA A 451 22.99 4.42 21.64
C ALA A 451 21.52 4.17 21.30
N ARG A 452 21.19 3.88 20.03
CA ARG A 452 19.82 3.57 19.61
C ARG A 452 19.29 2.26 20.19
N TRP A 453 20.12 1.22 20.30
CA TRP A 453 19.74 -0.04 20.94
C TRP A 453 19.53 0.13 22.44
N GLU A 454 20.38 0.92 23.10
CA GLU A 454 20.23 1.26 24.51
C GLU A 454 18.94 2.07 24.75
N ALA A 455 18.62 3.02 23.87
CA ALA A 455 17.37 3.78 23.91
C ALA A 455 16.15 2.88 23.69
N ALA A 456 16.17 1.98 22.71
CA ALA A 456 15.10 1.01 22.49
C ALA A 456 14.92 0.07 23.70
N ALA A 457 16.02 -0.42 24.28
CA ALA A 457 15.97 -1.26 25.48
C ALA A 457 15.44 -0.50 26.71
N LYS A 458 15.80 0.79 26.88
CA LYS A 458 15.24 1.68 27.90
C LYS A 458 13.73 1.82 27.69
N ARG A 459 13.30 2.20 26.49
CA ARG A 459 11.89 2.34 26.10
C ARG A 459 11.07 1.07 26.38
N ARG A 460 11.59 -0.12 26.03
CA ARG A 460 10.92 -1.40 26.33
C ARG A 460 10.69 -1.60 27.82
N LYS A 461 11.68 -1.29 28.66
CA LYS A 461 11.53 -1.35 30.12
C LYS A 461 10.47 -0.38 30.62
N GLN A 462 10.43 0.84 30.09
CA GLN A 462 9.42 1.84 30.45
C GLN A 462 8.03 1.39 30.02
N MET A 463 7.88 0.90 28.79
CA MET A 463 6.62 0.36 28.28
C MET A 463 6.04 -0.74 29.18
N VAL A 464 6.87 -1.61 29.74
CA VAL A 464 6.42 -2.66 30.67
C VAL A 464 6.08 -2.07 32.05
N ASN A 465 6.94 -1.20 32.61
CA ASN A 465 6.88 -0.85 34.03
C ASN A 465 6.21 0.49 34.36
N GLU A 466 6.12 1.42 33.41
CA GLU A 466 5.69 2.81 33.64
C GLU A 466 4.34 3.07 32.95
N GLU A 467 3.59 4.07 33.44
CA GLU A 467 2.40 4.54 32.75
C GLU A 467 2.76 5.23 31.43
N LEU A 468 1.81 5.34 30.50
CA LEU A 468 2.01 6.04 29.24
C LEU A 468 2.20 7.55 29.52
N PRO A 469 3.34 8.17 29.17
CA PRO A 469 3.51 9.61 29.27
C PRO A 469 2.62 10.30 28.24
N ILE A 470 1.80 11.27 28.64
CA ILE A 470 0.94 12.06 27.75
C ILE A 470 1.11 13.53 28.14
N ASP A 471 1.23 14.40 27.14
CA ASP A 471 1.30 15.85 27.35
C ASP A 471 0.02 16.37 28.04
N GLU A 472 0.19 17.06 29.17
CA GLU A 472 -0.90 17.61 29.99
C GLU A 472 -1.65 18.77 29.32
N SER A 473 -1.10 19.34 28.24
CA SER A 473 -1.74 20.40 27.46
C SER A 473 -2.82 19.90 26.50
N LEU A 474 -2.86 18.59 26.23
CA LEU A 474 -3.87 17.98 25.36
C LEU A 474 -5.26 17.99 26.00
N SER A 475 -6.30 18.05 25.17
CA SER A 475 -7.67 17.97 25.64
C SER A 475 -7.98 16.64 26.35
N GLN A 476 -8.94 16.66 27.28
CA GLN A 476 -9.34 15.45 28.01
C GLN A 476 -9.82 14.34 27.05
N ASP A 477 -10.55 14.70 25.99
CA ASP A 477 -11.03 13.73 24.99
C ASP A 477 -9.85 13.05 24.26
N CYS A 478 -8.78 13.80 23.97
CA CYS A 478 -7.56 13.26 23.38
C CYS A 478 -6.85 12.31 24.34
N VAL A 479 -6.69 12.73 25.59
CA VAL A 479 -6.06 11.94 26.65
C VAL A 479 -6.80 10.62 26.88
N ASP A 480 -8.13 10.67 26.93
CA ASP A 480 -8.98 9.49 27.13
C ASP A 480 -8.89 8.53 25.93
N MET A 481 -8.86 9.05 24.71
CA MET A 481 -8.64 8.25 23.50
C MET A 481 -7.27 7.55 23.52
N LEU A 482 -6.18 8.28 23.83
CA LEU A 482 -4.83 7.69 23.91
C LEU A 482 -4.75 6.63 25.00
N ARG A 483 -5.30 6.90 26.18
CA ARG A 483 -5.30 5.95 27.31
C ARG A 483 -6.12 4.70 27.03
N ALA A 484 -7.23 4.81 26.31
CA ALA A 484 -8.04 3.65 25.95
C ALA A 484 -7.38 2.78 24.87
N THR A 485 -6.76 3.42 23.86
CA THR A 485 -6.19 2.70 22.71
C THR A 485 -4.81 2.11 22.98
N LEU A 486 -3.97 2.77 23.77
CA LEU A 486 -2.62 2.33 24.11
C LEU A 486 -2.57 1.55 25.45
N GLN A 487 -3.61 0.76 25.72
CA GLN A 487 -3.65 -0.14 26.86
C GLN A 487 -2.62 -1.28 26.74
N LYS A 488 -1.95 -1.59 27.85
CA LYS A 488 -0.95 -2.67 27.89
C LYS A 488 -1.59 -4.05 27.69
N ASP A 489 -2.77 -4.26 28.27
CA ASP A 489 -3.57 -5.46 28.05
C ASP A 489 -4.35 -5.33 26.73
N PRO A 490 -4.08 -6.20 25.72
CA PRO A 490 -4.78 -6.16 24.44
C PRO A 490 -6.29 -6.34 24.55
N THR A 491 -6.78 -7.03 25.60
CA THR A 491 -8.21 -7.29 25.79
C THR A 491 -9.00 -6.06 26.26
N GLN A 492 -8.30 -5.04 26.76
CA GLN A 492 -8.89 -3.77 27.20
C GLN A 492 -8.89 -2.71 26.10
N ARG A 493 -8.27 -2.99 24.94
CA ARG A 493 -8.23 -2.06 23.81
C ARG A 493 -9.59 -2.04 23.11
N PRO A 494 -10.09 -0.85 22.70
CA PRO A 494 -11.35 -0.75 22.00
C PRO A 494 -11.27 -1.46 20.64
N ARG A 495 -12.40 -2.01 20.20
CA ARG A 495 -12.60 -2.40 18.80
C ARG A 495 -12.71 -1.13 17.94
N LEU A 496 -12.53 -1.26 16.63
CA LEU A 496 -12.66 -0.12 15.71
C LEU A 496 -14.02 0.59 15.84
N SER A 497 -15.11 -0.16 16.00
CA SER A 497 -16.46 0.40 16.20
C SER A 497 -16.61 1.22 17.49
N GLU A 498 -15.86 0.86 18.54
CA GLU A 498 -15.83 1.62 19.79
C GLU A 498 -14.91 2.83 19.62
N LEU A 499 -13.78 2.68 18.92
CA LEU A 499 -12.84 3.75 18.66
C LEU A 499 -13.47 4.91 17.86
N GLU A 500 -14.30 4.60 16.85
CA GLU A 500 -15.06 5.60 16.09
C GLU A 500 -16.03 6.43 16.96
N SER A 501 -16.39 5.94 18.14
CA SER A 501 -17.30 6.66 19.05
C SER A 501 -16.59 7.64 19.99
N PHE A 502 -15.25 7.67 20.01
CA PHE A 502 -14.52 8.58 20.88
C PHE A 502 -14.75 10.04 20.44
N PRO A 503 -15.18 10.93 21.36
CA PRO A 503 -15.52 12.30 21.02
C PRO A 503 -14.41 13.09 20.35
N TRP A 504 -13.14 12.74 20.60
CA TRP A 504 -11.97 13.41 20.02
C TRP A 504 -11.95 13.30 18.48
N PHE A 505 -12.41 12.18 17.91
CA PHE A 505 -12.49 12.06 16.46
C PHE A 505 -13.62 12.94 15.91
N GLY A 506 -13.31 13.69 14.85
CA GLY A 506 -14.27 14.60 14.21
C GLY A 506 -14.37 15.99 14.85
N GLN A 507 -13.76 16.25 16.03
CA GLN A 507 -13.83 17.59 16.66
C GLN A 507 -13.24 18.69 15.77
N TRP A 508 -12.25 18.35 14.95
CA TRP A 508 -11.67 19.26 13.96
C TRP A 508 -12.73 19.89 13.05
N ALA A 509 -13.84 19.19 12.75
CA ALA A 509 -14.90 19.68 11.87
C ALA A 509 -15.72 20.81 12.51
N SER A 510 -15.74 20.93 13.84
CA SER A 510 -16.39 22.05 14.55
C SER A 510 -15.62 23.37 14.39
N HIS A 511 -14.34 23.32 14.01
CA HIS A 511 -13.48 24.48 13.80
C HIS A 511 -13.68 25.08 12.39
N THR A 512 -14.92 25.44 12.06
CA THR A 512 -15.30 25.91 10.71
C THR A 512 -14.65 27.22 10.28
N ASP A 513 -14.29 28.08 11.23
CA ASP A 513 -13.58 29.34 10.97
C ASP A 513 -12.07 29.14 10.70
N ARG A 514 -11.54 27.94 10.91
CA ARG A 514 -10.13 27.63 10.76
C ARG A 514 -9.80 27.23 9.32
N SER A 515 -8.85 27.93 8.72
CA SER A 515 -8.19 27.47 7.49
C SER A 515 -7.06 26.49 7.85
N PHE A 516 -7.29 25.21 7.63
CA PHE A 516 -6.26 24.18 7.78
C PHE A 516 -5.20 24.31 6.69
N ARG A 517 -3.93 24.35 7.08
CA ARG A 517 -2.81 24.42 6.16
C ARG A 517 -1.69 23.52 6.65
N ARG A 518 -1.13 22.75 5.72
CA ARG A 518 0.02 21.90 6.00
C ARG A 518 1.22 22.73 6.47
N PRO A 519 1.95 22.31 7.53
CA PRO A 519 3.11 23.06 8.03
C PRO A 519 4.28 23.02 7.04
N ARG A 520 5.22 23.96 7.19
CA ARG A 520 6.51 23.90 6.49
C ARG A 520 7.38 22.82 7.12
N SER A 521 7.87 21.88 6.31
CA SER A 521 8.81 20.85 6.73
C SER A 521 10.15 21.05 6.05
N ARG A 522 11.18 21.36 6.84
CA ARG A 522 12.56 21.56 6.33
C ARG A 522 13.12 20.28 5.70
N VAL A 523 12.72 19.11 6.22
CA VAL A 523 13.12 17.81 5.67
C VAL A 523 12.52 17.64 4.29
N TYR A 524 11.22 17.87 4.14
CA TYR A 524 10.56 17.82 2.84
C TYR A 524 11.17 18.82 1.85
N GLU A 525 11.32 20.09 2.25
CA GLU A 525 11.93 21.15 1.44
C GLU A 525 13.38 20.82 1.02
N ALA A 526 14.12 20.10 1.86
CA ALA A 526 15.47 19.64 1.53
C ALA A 526 15.48 18.54 0.46
N LEU A 527 14.44 17.71 0.38
CA LEU A 527 14.30 16.69 -0.67
C LEU A 527 13.88 17.28 -2.02
N LEU A 528 13.32 18.48 -2.01
CA LEU A 528 13.02 19.21 -3.22
C LEU A 528 14.34 19.62 -3.92
N PRO A 529 14.40 19.55 -5.27
CA PRO A 529 15.54 20.06 -6.04
C PRO A 529 16.04 21.44 -5.54
N SER A 530 17.36 21.62 -5.41
CA SER A 530 18.07 22.76 -4.77
C SER A 530 17.60 24.18 -5.15
N ASN A 531 16.88 24.34 -6.25
CA ASN A 531 16.39 25.62 -6.77
C ASN A 531 14.92 25.87 -6.37
N ILE A 532 14.36 25.03 -5.51
CA ILE A 532 12.99 25.10 -4.97
C ILE A 532 12.98 25.68 -3.55
N ARG A 533 14.15 25.74 -2.90
CA ARG A 533 14.33 26.22 -1.52
C ARG A 533 14.16 27.74 -1.35
N ASP A 534 14.20 28.49 -2.45
CA ASP A 534 14.10 29.95 -2.46
C ASP A 534 12.91 30.42 -3.32
N SER A 535 11.72 30.43 -2.75
CA SER A 535 10.66 31.34 -3.21
C SER A 535 9.78 31.65 -2.00
N ASN A 536 10.05 32.82 -1.40
CA ASN A 536 9.35 33.40 -0.25
C ASN A 536 7.83 33.25 -0.31
#